data_AF-A0A537S6S7-F1
#
_entry.id   AF-A0A537S6S7-F1
#
_cell.length_a   1.000
_cell.length_b   1.000
_cell.length_c   1.000
_cell.angle_alpha   90.00
_cell.angle_beta   90.00
_cell.angle_gamma   90.00
#
_symmetry.space_group_name_H-M   'P 1'
#
loop_
_entity.id
_entity.type
_entity.pdbx_description
1 polymer ?
#
loop_
_entity_poly.entity_id
_entity_poly.type
_entity_poly.pdbx_seq_one_letter_code
_entity_poly.pdbx_strand_id
1 'polypeptide(L)'
;MKSALLMSSLIVAAASGWFAAMVFAPSATGKEPRFPQLTMDQLDEKQKPLGEQVMKVSSVGLAGPYNPMMRSPVLGQRLFDLFHYLRWETSVPTKLNEF
;
A
#
# COMPACT_ATOMS: atom_id res chain seq x y z
N MET A 1 45.19 -14.15 26.35
CA MET A 1 44.15 -13.51 27.19
C MET A 1 43.71 -12.14 26.65
N LYS A 2 44.62 -11.22 26.31
CA LYS A 2 44.25 -9.88 25.77
C LYS A 2 43.52 -9.90 24.41
N SER A 3 43.84 -10.86 23.54
CA SER A 3 43.19 -11.05 22.24
C SER A 3 41.74 -11.54 22.32
N ALA A 4 41.42 -12.40 23.30
CA ALA A 4 40.05 -12.87 23.53
C ALA A 4 39.15 -11.75 24.05
N LEU A 5 39.67 -10.88 24.94
CA LEU A 5 38.95 -9.69 25.44
C LEU A 5 38.62 -8.68 24.32
N LEU A 6 39.50 -8.53 23.33
CA LEU A 6 39.29 -7.67 22.15
C LEU A 6 38.27 -8.23 21.16
N MET A 7 38.20 -9.55 20.96
CA MET A 7 37.17 -10.16 20.11
C MET A 7 35.78 -10.12 20.75
N SER A 8 35.70 -10.32 22.08
CA SER A 8 34.42 -10.25 22.80
C SER A 8 33.82 -8.84 22.83
N SER A 9 34.65 -7.79 22.91
CA SER A 9 34.17 -6.40 22.89
C SER A 9 33.65 -5.95 21.52
N LEU A 10 34.22 -6.45 20.42
CA LEU A 10 33.69 -6.18 19.07
C LEU A 10 32.31 -6.82 18.84
N ILE A 11 32.08 -8.02 19.35
CA ILE A 11 30.79 -8.71 19.20
C ILE A 11 29.69 -8.00 20.01
N VAL A 12 30.01 -7.54 21.23
CA VAL A 12 29.07 -6.78 22.06
C VAL A 12 28.72 -5.42 21.43
N ALA A 13 29.71 -4.72 20.85
CA ALA A 13 29.47 -3.45 20.17
C ALA A 13 28.65 -3.59 18.87
N ALA A 14 28.86 -4.66 18.10
CA ALA A 14 28.07 -4.93 16.90
C ALA A 14 26.63 -5.33 17.25
N ALA A 15 26.44 -6.15 18.30
CA ALA A 15 25.12 -6.55 18.77
C ALA A 15 24.31 -5.36 19.32
N SER A 16 24.97 -4.46 20.06
CA SER A 16 24.30 -3.27 20.61
C SER A 16 23.92 -2.25 19.54
N GLY A 17 24.75 -2.08 18.50
CA GLY A 17 24.43 -1.21 17.36
C GLY A 17 23.19 -1.68 16.59
N TRP A 18 23.07 -2.98 16.35
CA TRP A 18 21.90 -3.55 15.67
C TRP A 18 20.63 -3.46 16.53
N PHE A 19 20.76 -3.71 17.83
CA PHE A 19 19.65 -3.62 18.77
C PHE A 19 19.16 -2.17 18.91
N ALA A 20 20.07 -1.21 18.99
CA ALA A 20 19.74 0.21 19.03
C ALA A 20 19.02 0.67 17.76
N ALA A 21 19.47 0.21 16.58
CA ALA A 21 18.77 0.49 15.33
C ALA A 21 17.34 -0.09 15.33
N MET A 22 17.15 -1.31 15.84
CA MET A 22 15.82 -1.95 15.88
C MET A 22 14.84 -1.23 16.83
N VAL A 23 15.34 -0.71 17.97
CA VAL A 23 14.51 -0.09 19.01
C VAL A 23 14.26 1.39 18.76
N PHE A 24 15.24 2.10 18.19
CA PHE A 24 15.21 3.56 18.07
C PHE A 24 15.14 4.08 16.63
N ALA A 25 15.18 3.22 15.60
CA ALA A 25 14.95 3.69 14.24
C ALA A 25 13.52 4.26 14.13
N PRO A 26 13.36 5.49 13.60
CA PRO A 26 12.04 6.02 13.33
C PRO A 26 11.33 5.12 12.32
N SER A 27 10.03 4.89 12.52
CA SER A 27 9.20 4.21 11.53
C SER A 27 9.34 4.92 10.19
N ALA A 28 9.60 4.16 9.11
CA ALA A 28 9.62 4.69 7.75
C ALA A 28 8.25 5.22 7.29
N THR A 29 7.19 4.93 8.06
CA THR A 29 5.85 5.48 7.88
C THR A 29 5.53 6.44 9.03
N GLY A 30 5.04 7.64 8.68
CA GLY A 30 4.49 8.57 9.65
C GLY A 30 3.25 8.00 10.35
N LYS A 31 2.84 8.64 11.46
CA LYS A 31 1.64 8.23 12.22
C LYS A 31 0.35 8.37 11.40
N GLU A 32 0.33 9.30 10.45
CA GLU A 32 -0.83 9.57 9.60
C GLU A 32 -0.77 8.80 8.28
N PRO A 33 -1.93 8.38 7.72
CA PRO A 33 -2.00 7.82 6.39
C PRO A 33 -1.43 8.77 5.34
N ARG A 34 -0.60 8.25 4.42
CA ARG A 34 -0.06 9.04 3.30
C ARG A 34 -1.16 9.66 2.44
N PHE A 35 -2.27 8.93 2.27
CA PHE A 35 -3.48 9.43 1.61
C PHE A 35 -4.64 9.37 2.61
N PRO A 36 -5.13 10.53 3.10
CA PRO A 36 -6.37 10.59 3.86
C PRO A 36 -7.51 9.95 3.06
N GLN A 37 -8.37 9.23 3.76
CA GLN A 37 -9.51 8.55 3.14
C GLN A 37 -10.46 9.56 2.51
N LEU A 38 -10.77 9.39 1.23
CA LEU A 38 -11.78 10.20 0.54
C LEU A 38 -13.18 9.65 0.76
N THR A 39 -14.14 10.56 0.84
CA THR A 39 -15.58 10.28 0.82
C THR A 39 -16.22 10.82 -0.46
N MET A 40 -17.43 10.36 -0.81
CA MET A 40 -18.09 10.74 -2.07
C MET A 40 -18.40 12.25 -2.17
N ASP A 41 -18.69 12.91 -1.05
CA ASP A 41 -18.94 14.35 -0.95
C ASP A 41 -17.68 15.21 -1.19
N GLN A 42 -16.49 14.63 -1.00
CA GLN A 42 -15.22 15.31 -1.23
C GLN A 42 -14.75 15.23 -2.69
N LEU A 43 -15.41 14.42 -3.53
CA LEU A 43 -15.01 14.23 -4.92
C LEU A 43 -15.43 15.42 -5.78
N ASP A 44 -14.52 15.85 -6.66
CA ASP A 44 -14.82 16.82 -7.70
C ASP A 44 -15.62 16.21 -8.87
N GLU A 45 -16.03 17.04 -9.82
CA GLU A 45 -16.81 16.61 -10.99
C GLU A 45 -16.09 15.59 -11.89
N LYS A 46 -14.75 15.58 -11.92
CA LYS A 46 -13.96 14.64 -12.72
C LYS A 46 -13.80 13.30 -12.02
N GLN A 47 -13.82 13.29 -10.69
CA GLN A 47 -13.67 12.09 -9.87
C GLN A 47 -14.99 11.35 -9.64
N LYS A 48 -16.10 12.10 -9.49
CA LYS A 48 -17.43 11.54 -9.18
C LYS A 48 -17.86 10.39 -10.09
N PRO A 49 -17.72 10.45 -11.43
CA PRO A 49 -18.16 9.35 -12.29
C PRO A 49 -17.45 8.01 -12.00
N LEU A 50 -16.15 8.06 -11.68
CA LEU A 50 -15.40 6.88 -11.29
C LEU A 50 -15.76 6.46 -9.85
N GLY A 51 -15.90 7.41 -8.93
CA GLY A 51 -16.34 7.14 -7.57
C GLY A 51 -17.67 6.39 -7.51
N GLU A 52 -18.66 6.81 -8.30
CA GLU A 52 -19.96 6.13 -8.40
C GLU A 52 -19.86 4.69 -8.94
N GLN A 53 -18.97 4.43 -9.89
CA GLN A 53 -18.71 3.07 -10.38
C GLN A 53 -18.08 2.21 -9.27
N VAL A 54 -17.08 2.73 -8.57
CA VAL A 54 -16.40 2.04 -7.47
C VAL A 54 -17.38 1.70 -6.35
N MET A 55 -18.25 2.63 -5.95
CA MET A 55 -19.24 2.41 -4.88
C MET A 55 -20.24 1.29 -5.19
N LYS A 56 -20.42 0.90 -6.45
CA LYS A 56 -21.29 -0.24 -6.84
C LYS A 56 -20.63 -1.60 -6.64
N VAL A 57 -19.30 -1.67 -6.68
CA VAL A 57 -18.56 -2.95 -6.70
C VAL A 57 -17.64 -3.15 -5.50
N SER A 58 -17.23 -2.08 -4.82
CA SER A 58 -16.29 -2.12 -3.72
C SER A 58 -16.99 -2.34 -2.37
N SER A 59 -16.62 -3.41 -1.67
CA SER A 59 -17.06 -3.66 -0.28
C SER A 59 -16.48 -2.67 0.73
N VAL A 60 -15.39 -1.99 0.37
CA VAL A 60 -14.69 -1.01 1.22
C VAL A 60 -14.89 0.44 0.72
N GLY A 61 -15.81 0.66 -0.21
CA GLY A 61 -16.06 1.96 -0.84
C GLY A 61 -14.80 2.52 -1.53
N LEU A 62 -14.52 3.82 -1.30
CA LEU A 62 -13.36 4.51 -1.87
C LEU A 62 -12.03 4.22 -1.16
N ALA A 63 -11.98 3.24 -0.24
CA ALA A 63 -10.76 2.90 0.48
C ALA A 63 -9.79 2.04 -0.35
N GLY A 64 -8.64 1.71 0.25
CA GLY A 64 -7.65 0.82 -0.36
C GLY A 64 -7.09 1.39 -1.67
N PRO A 65 -7.07 0.62 -2.78
CA PRO A 65 -6.48 1.07 -4.04
C PRO A 65 -7.26 2.21 -4.70
N TYR A 66 -8.56 2.36 -4.39
CA TYR A 66 -9.40 3.38 -5.02
C TYR A 66 -9.05 4.78 -4.52
N ASN A 67 -8.61 4.95 -3.27
CA ASN A 67 -8.24 6.25 -2.73
C ASN A 67 -7.11 6.93 -3.54
N PRO A 68 -5.94 6.29 -3.76
CA PRO A 68 -4.92 6.87 -4.64
C PRO A 68 -5.37 6.94 -6.12
N MET A 69 -6.17 6.00 -6.61
CA MET A 69 -6.71 6.07 -7.98
C MET A 69 -7.61 7.29 -8.21
N MET A 70 -8.42 7.69 -7.23
CA MET A 70 -9.25 8.91 -7.33
C MET A 70 -8.39 10.17 -7.51
N ARG A 71 -7.13 10.19 -7.05
CA ARG A 71 -6.24 11.34 -7.23
C ARG A 71 -5.75 11.51 -8.67
N SER A 72 -5.94 10.50 -9.52
CA SER A 72 -5.70 10.58 -10.96
C SER A 72 -6.87 9.90 -11.69
N PRO A 73 -8.04 10.56 -11.81
CA PRO A 73 -9.28 9.90 -12.24
C PRO A 73 -9.19 9.28 -13.64
N VAL A 74 -8.42 9.87 -14.55
CA VAL A 74 -8.20 9.29 -15.89
C VAL A 74 -7.41 7.98 -15.82
N LEU A 75 -6.33 7.94 -15.02
CA LEU A 75 -5.60 6.69 -14.79
C LEU A 75 -6.44 5.69 -14.00
N GLY A 76 -7.19 6.18 -13.01
CA GLY A 76 -8.09 5.40 -12.19
C GLY A 76 -9.12 4.64 -13.03
N GLN A 77 -9.78 5.32 -13.98
CA GLN A 77 -10.72 4.68 -14.88
C GLN A 77 -10.04 3.61 -15.75
N ARG A 78 -8.87 3.92 -16.35
CA ARG A 78 -8.13 2.95 -17.16
C ARG A 78 -7.74 1.69 -16.38
N LEU A 79 -7.32 1.85 -15.13
CA LEU A 79 -6.99 0.72 -14.26
C LEU A 79 -8.25 -0.04 -13.84
N PHE A 80 -9.35 0.65 -13.53
CA PHE A 80 -10.63 0.02 -13.21
C PHE A 80 -11.13 -0.86 -14.36
N ASP A 81 -11.10 -0.33 -15.59
CA ASP A 81 -11.50 -1.05 -16.80
C ASP A 81 -10.56 -2.23 -17.09
N LEU A 82 -9.25 -2.03 -16.92
CA LEU A 82 -8.26 -3.10 -17.06
C LEU A 82 -8.51 -4.23 -16.06
N PHE A 83 -8.80 -3.91 -14.80
CA PHE A 83 -9.07 -4.93 -13.78
C PHE A 83 -10.37 -5.67 -14.05
N HIS A 84 -11.40 -4.99 -14.57
CA HIS A 84 -12.60 -5.65 -15.03
C HIS A 84 -12.29 -6.67 -16.14
N TYR A 85 -11.58 -6.24 -17.17
CA TYR A 85 -11.19 -7.12 -18.27
C TYR A 85 -10.37 -8.31 -17.79
N LEU A 86 -9.33 -8.05 -16.99
CA LEU A 86 -8.47 -9.10 -16.47
C LEU A 86 -9.25 -10.10 -15.65
N ARG A 87 -10.24 -9.67 -14.85
CA ARG A 87 -11.01 -10.55 -13.97
C ARG A 87 -12.05 -11.39 -14.72
N TRP A 88 -12.79 -10.76 -15.65
CA TRP A 88 -14.02 -11.33 -16.19
C TRP A 88 -13.99 -11.60 -17.70
N GLU A 89 -13.12 -10.93 -18.46
CA GLU A 89 -13.11 -10.99 -19.93
C GLU A 89 -11.80 -11.57 -20.49
N THR A 90 -10.88 -12.00 -19.63
CA THR A 90 -9.65 -12.66 -20.02
C THR A 90 -9.90 -14.05 -20.60
N SER A 91 -8.95 -14.56 -21.39
CA SER A 91 -8.96 -15.94 -21.89
C SER A 91 -8.56 -16.98 -20.84
N VAL A 92 -8.11 -16.54 -19.66
CA VAL A 92 -7.67 -17.41 -18.56
C VAL A 92 -8.88 -17.86 -17.73
N PRO A 93 -9.07 -19.17 -17.45
CA PRO A 93 -10.15 -19.64 -16.60
C PRO A 93 -10.16 -18.98 -15.22
N THR A 94 -11.33 -18.64 -14.69
CA THR A 94 -11.49 -17.91 -13.40
C THR A 94 -10.73 -18.55 -12.24
N LYS A 95 -10.71 -19.89 -12.15
CA LYS A 95 -9.97 -20.64 -11.10
C LYS A 95 -8.45 -20.42 -11.12
N LEU A 96 -7.89 -19.98 -12.24
CA LEU A 96 -6.47 -19.66 -12.38
C LEU A 96 -6.20 -18.16 -12.25
N ASN A 97 -7.25 -17.34 -12.31
CA ASN A 97 -7.17 -15.89 -12.34
C ASN A 97 -7.42 -15.28 -10.96
N GLU A 98 -8.21 -15.96 -10.13
CA GLU A 98 -8.51 -15.59 -8.75
C GLU A 98 -8.12 -16.75 -7.83
N PHE A 99 -7.22 -16.48 -6.89
CA PHE A 99 -6.70 -17.45 -5.91
C PHE A 99 -7.33 -17.22 -4.54
#